data_AF-A0A0J9TW73-F1
#
_entry.id   AF-A0A0J9TW73-F1
#
_cell.length_a   1.000
_cell.length_b   1.000
_cell.length_c   1.000
_cell.angle_alpha   90.00
_cell.angle_beta   90.00
_cell.angle_gamma   90.00
#
_symmetry.space_group_name_H-M   'P 1'
#
loop_
_entity.id
_entity.type
_entity.pdbx_description
1 polymer ?
#
loop_
_entity_poly.entity_id
_entity_poly.type
_entity_poly.pdbx_seq_one_letter_code
_entity_poly.pdbx_strand_id
1 'polypeptide(L)'
;MEDQGDCILTFSSYEEYVKSKITPVDLFYIEDEQLVFDIFSLGLQSRGVLSCEDFNSTYQKKKKKKESLKKAEESKADVVLYDINSLTDHTMNFFYAINCHMHFCEANKICSILFIRYVNKNQSEISSYIDVNTERVRQKINKKRYLYASRDDLAYFNWHNNYSCTNDSDNFQMVVNKQVGLLFKYTRGEKYFILNPTRRETKIRLSDNISEGHASGGLSPGEEEKMISLCDGVERVELRDANYLQCVLYALRV
;
A
#
# COMPACT_ATOMS: atom_id res chain seq x y z
N MET A 1 -11.88 -45.12 7.65
CA MET A 1 -11.49 -45.11 6.22
C MET A 1 -10.87 -43.76 5.97
N GLU A 2 -9.55 -43.75 5.91
CA GLU A 2 -8.74 -42.53 5.93
C GLU A 2 -8.88 -41.71 4.66
N ASP A 3 -8.84 -40.42 4.88
CA ASP A 3 -9.15 -39.31 4.01
C ASP A 3 -8.07 -39.13 2.92
N GLN A 4 -8.12 -39.93 1.85
CA GLN A 4 -7.30 -39.69 0.63
C GLN A 4 -7.79 -38.47 -0.18
N GLY A 5 -8.60 -37.59 0.41
CA GLY A 5 -9.11 -36.38 -0.23
C GLY A 5 -8.08 -35.27 -0.37
N ASP A 6 -7.01 -35.21 0.42
CA ASP A 6 -6.34 -33.91 0.63
C ASP A 6 -5.30 -33.46 -0.41
N CYS A 7 -4.88 -34.30 -1.36
CA CYS A 7 -3.80 -33.92 -2.30
C CYS A 7 -4.20 -33.81 -3.78
N ILE A 8 -5.48 -33.80 -4.16
CA ILE A 8 -5.84 -33.66 -5.59
C ILE A 8 -5.33 -32.33 -6.20
N LEU A 9 -5.25 -31.27 -5.40
CA LEU A 9 -4.74 -29.96 -5.85
C LEU A 9 -3.21 -29.88 -5.96
N THR A 10 -2.46 -30.89 -5.51
CA THR A 10 -0.98 -30.88 -5.62
C THR A 10 -0.52 -31.32 -7.00
N PHE A 11 -1.37 -32.00 -7.76
CA PHE A 11 -1.07 -32.48 -9.11
C PHE A 11 -1.41 -31.43 -10.16
N SER A 12 -0.55 -31.29 -11.16
CA SER A 12 -0.72 -30.37 -12.28
C SER A 12 -1.58 -30.95 -13.41
N SER A 13 -1.66 -32.28 -13.52
CA SER A 13 -2.43 -33.00 -14.54
C SER A 13 -3.01 -34.32 -14.01
N TYR A 14 -4.00 -34.86 -14.73
CA TYR A 14 -4.54 -36.20 -14.46
C TYR A 14 -3.47 -37.29 -14.61
N GLU A 15 -2.59 -37.14 -15.60
CA GLU A 15 -1.50 -38.07 -15.85
C GLU A 15 -0.56 -38.17 -14.65
N GLU A 16 -0.19 -37.04 -14.05
CA GLU A 16 0.66 -36.98 -12.85
C GLU A 16 -0.03 -37.65 -11.66
N TYR A 17 -1.34 -37.44 -11.50
CA TYR A 17 -2.14 -38.11 -10.48
C TYR A 17 -2.15 -39.63 -10.67
N VAL A 18 -2.39 -40.12 -11.89
CA VAL A 18 -2.38 -41.56 -12.19
C VAL A 18 -1.00 -42.15 -11.95
N LYS A 19 0.06 -41.51 -12.44
CA LYS A 19 1.45 -41.93 -12.21
C LYS A 19 1.82 -42.01 -10.73
N SER A 20 1.29 -41.11 -9.89
CA SER A 20 1.50 -41.16 -8.43
C SER A 20 0.88 -42.40 -7.76
N LYS A 21 -0.07 -43.08 -8.43
CA LYS A 21 -0.76 -44.28 -7.94
C LYS A 21 -0.16 -45.58 -8.48
N ILE A 22 0.70 -45.50 -9.49
CA ILE A 22 1.45 -46.64 -10.03
C ILE A 22 2.55 -47.00 -9.05
N THR A 23 2.63 -48.26 -8.65
CA THR A 23 3.68 -48.76 -7.75
C THR A 23 4.74 -49.56 -8.53
N PRO A 24 5.95 -49.73 -7.98
CA PRO A 24 6.99 -50.56 -8.60
C PRO A 24 6.54 -52.01 -8.84
N VAL A 25 5.58 -52.50 -8.05
CA VAL A 25 5.00 -53.84 -8.20
C VAL A 25 4.18 -53.94 -9.48
N ASP A 26 3.43 -52.90 -9.82
CA ASP A 26 2.59 -52.88 -11.03
C ASP A 26 3.47 -52.85 -12.29
N LEU A 27 4.54 -52.07 -12.25
CA LEU A 27 5.58 -52.03 -13.29
C LEU A 27 6.32 -53.36 -13.42
N PHE A 28 6.57 -54.06 -12.31
CA PHE A 28 7.24 -55.37 -12.33
C PHE A 28 6.40 -56.47 -13.00
N TYR A 29 5.08 -56.48 -12.81
CA TYR A 29 4.22 -57.51 -13.38
C TYR A 29 3.76 -57.25 -14.82
N ILE A 30 3.63 -55.97 -15.20
CA ILE A 30 3.11 -55.59 -16.53
C ILE A 30 4.26 -55.27 -17.50
N GLU A 31 5.43 -54.86 -16.98
CA GLU A 31 6.66 -54.53 -17.72
C GLU A 31 6.53 -53.42 -18.79
N ASP A 32 5.32 -52.92 -19.05
CA ASP A 32 4.98 -51.85 -19.98
C ASP A 32 4.32 -50.67 -19.23
N GLU A 33 5.03 -49.56 -19.11
CA GLU A 33 4.57 -48.35 -18.42
C GLU A 33 3.29 -47.76 -19.05
N GLN A 34 3.18 -47.83 -20.39
CA GLN A 34 2.03 -47.28 -21.10
C GLN A 34 0.80 -48.14 -20.86
N LEU A 35 0.96 -49.46 -20.88
CA LEU A 35 -0.11 -50.39 -20.55
C LEU A 35 -0.58 -50.27 -19.10
N VAL A 36 0.35 -50.09 -18.15
CA VAL A 36 0.01 -49.82 -16.73
C VAL A 36 -0.80 -48.53 -16.62
N PHE A 37 -0.36 -47.47 -17.30
CA PHE A 37 -1.06 -46.18 -17.30
C PHE A 37 -2.48 -46.30 -17.87
N ASP A 38 -2.65 -46.99 -18.99
CA ASP A 38 -3.95 -47.18 -19.64
C ASP A 38 -4.90 -48.00 -18.76
N ILE A 39 -4.40 -49.06 -18.12
CA ILE A 39 -5.15 -49.89 -17.16
C ILE A 39 -5.67 -49.04 -15.99
N PHE A 40 -4.83 -48.17 -15.42
CA PHE A 40 -5.22 -47.30 -14.31
C PHE A 40 -6.15 -46.17 -14.76
N SER A 41 -5.94 -45.62 -15.96
CA SER A 41 -6.78 -44.57 -16.55
C SER A 41 -8.19 -45.06 -16.90
N LEU A 42 -8.32 -46.34 -17.25
CA LEU A 42 -9.62 -46.99 -17.51
C LEU A 42 -10.42 -47.27 -16.22
N GLY A 43 -9.88 -46.96 -15.05
CA GLY A 43 -10.63 -46.96 -13.79
C GLY A 43 -11.01 -48.37 -13.31
N LEU A 44 -10.18 -49.39 -13.58
CA LEU A 44 -10.34 -50.70 -12.96
C LEU A 44 -10.27 -50.54 -11.43
N GLN A 45 -11.44 -50.66 -10.80
CA GLN A 45 -11.82 -50.15 -9.47
C GLN A 45 -11.04 -50.72 -8.27
N SER A 46 -9.96 -51.47 -8.48
CA SER A 46 -9.26 -52.21 -7.42
C SER A 46 -8.48 -51.31 -6.44
N ARG A 47 -8.15 -50.07 -6.80
CA ARG A 47 -7.37 -49.15 -5.93
C ARG A 47 -7.94 -47.74 -5.73
N GLY A 48 -9.21 -47.51 -6.12
CA GLY A 48 -9.88 -46.22 -5.86
C GLY A 48 -9.27 -45.02 -6.61
N VAL A 49 -8.68 -45.26 -7.79
CA VAL A 49 -8.19 -44.20 -8.67
C VAL A 49 -9.38 -43.54 -9.36
N LEU A 50 -9.43 -42.21 -9.32
CA LEU A 50 -10.51 -41.46 -9.96
C LEU A 50 -10.41 -41.56 -11.48
N SER A 51 -11.57 -41.60 -12.14
CA SER A 51 -11.64 -41.40 -13.58
C SER A 51 -11.15 -39.99 -13.95
N CYS A 52 -10.76 -39.78 -15.21
CA CYS A 52 -10.35 -38.46 -15.69
C CYS A 52 -11.46 -37.40 -15.46
N GLU A 53 -12.72 -37.78 -15.66
CA GLU A 53 -13.87 -36.91 -15.44
C GLU A 53 -14.08 -36.57 -13.96
N ASP A 54 -14.00 -37.58 -13.09
CA ASP A 54 -14.15 -37.39 -11.63
C ASP A 54 -13.00 -36.58 -11.03
N PHE A 55 -11.77 -36.81 -11.51
CA PHE A 55 -10.60 -36.04 -11.12
C PHE A 55 -10.79 -34.56 -11.47
N ASN A 56 -11.14 -34.26 -12.73
CA ASN A 56 -11.34 -32.89 -13.19
C ASN A 56 -12.49 -32.19 -12.44
N SER A 57 -13.62 -32.90 -12.23
CA SER A 57 -14.76 -32.39 -11.47
C SER A 57 -14.38 -32.06 -10.02
N THR A 58 -13.65 -32.97 -9.37
CA THR A 58 -13.20 -32.80 -7.98
C THR A 58 -12.15 -31.70 -7.85
N TYR A 59 -11.20 -31.64 -8.79
CA TYR A 59 -10.17 -30.61 -8.86
C TYR A 59 -10.79 -29.22 -9.00
N GLN A 60 -11.72 -29.04 -9.93
CA GLN A 60 -12.40 -27.76 -10.14
C GLN A 60 -13.26 -27.34 -8.93
N LYS A 61 -14.00 -28.27 -8.33
CA LYS A 61 -14.78 -28.02 -7.11
C LYS A 61 -13.87 -27.59 -5.95
N LYS A 62 -12.75 -28.28 -5.73
CA LYS A 62 -11.79 -27.95 -4.67
C LYS A 62 -11.06 -26.64 -4.93
N LYS A 63 -10.71 -26.34 -6.18
CA LYS A 63 -10.12 -25.06 -6.59
C LYS A 63 -11.08 -23.90 -6.28
N LYS A 64 -12.34 -23.99 -6.72
CA LYS A 64 -13.38 -22.99 -6.40
C LYS A 64 -13.62 -22.84 -4.91
N LYS A 65 -13.64 -23.94 -4.15
CA LYS A 65 -13.77 -23.92 -2.68
C LYS A 65 -12.57 -23.23 -2.02
N LYS A 66 -11.34 -23.51 -2.46
CA LYS A 66 -10.12 -22.87 -1.93
C LYS A 66 -10.04 -21.38 -2.30
N GLU A 67 -10.47 -21.00 -3.50
CA GLU A 67 -10.56 -19.59 -3.92
C GLU A 67 -11.64 -18.82 -3.16
N SER A 68 -12.81 -19.44 -2.92
CA SER A 68 -13.87 -18.83 -2.10
C SER A 68 -13.50 -18.74 -0.62
N LEU A 69 -12.78 -19.73 -0.08
CA LEU A 69 -12.22 -19.67 1.28
C LEU A 69 -11.19 -18.54 1.40
N LYS A 70 -10.28 -18.38 0.44
CA LYS A 70 -9.33 -17.25 0.42
C LYS A 70 -10.05 -15.90 0.37
N LYS A 71 -11.03 -15.74 -0.52
CA LYS A 71 -11.86 -14.51 -0.58
C LYS A 71 -12.65 -14.28 0.70
N ALA A 72 -13.15 -15.35 1.33
CA ALA A 72 -13.88 -15.26 2.58
C ALA A 72 -12.96 -14.89 3.75
N GLU A 73 -11.73 -15.44 3.81
CA GLU A 73 -10.69 -15.07 4.78
C GLU A 73 -10.23 -13.61 4.58
N GLU A 74 -10.06 -13.17 3.34
CA GLU A 74 -9.81 -11.75 3.01
C GLU A 74 -10.97 -10.84 3.44
N SER A 75 -12.22 -11.30 3.33
CA SER A 75 -13.41 -10.56 3.80
C SER A 75 -13.68 -10.67 5.31
N LYS A 76 -13.04 -11.62 6.00
CA LYS A 76 -13.10 -11.82 7.46
C LYS A 76 -11.96 -11.10 8.19
N ALA A 77 -11.23 -10.22 7.52
CA ALA A 77 -10.47 -9.21 8.25
C ALA A 77 -11.48 -8.49 9.16
N ASP A 78 -11.27 -8.58 10.48
CA ASP A 78 -12.08 -7.87 11.47
C ASP A 78 -12.39 -6.46 10.93
N VAL A 79 -13.66 -6.06 10.93
CA VAL A 79 -14.03 -4.70 10.55
C VAL A 79 -13.43 -3.79 11.61
N VAL A 80 -12.20 -3.36 11.39
CA VAL A 80 -11.50 -2.45 12.28
C VAL A 80 -12.23 -1.13 12.17
N LEU A 81 -13.08 -0.86 13.16
CA LEU A 81 -13.77 0.41 13.29
C LEU A 81 -12.76 1.43 13.82
N TYR A 82 -12.42 2.40 12.99
CA TYR A 82 -11.60 3.54 13.41
C TYR A 82 -12.50 4.65 13.97
N ASP A 83 -12.12 5.22 15.12
CA ASP A 83 -12.69 6.46 15.63
C ASP A 83 -11.89 7.64 15.07
N ILE A 84 -12.58 8.69 14.60
CA ILE A 84 -11.94 9.90 14.09
C ILE A 84 -11.18 10.64 15.18
N ASN A 85 -11.57 10.49 16.45
CA ASN A 85 -10.85 11.11 17.56
C ASN A 85 -9.47 10.48 17.79
N SER A 86 -9.29 9.23 17.34
CA SER A 86 -8.01 8.53 17.38
C SER A 86 -6.93 9.16 16.50
N LEU A 87 -7.29 10.02 15.54
CA LEU A 87 -6.32 10.76 14.74
C LEU A 87 -5.37 11.59 15.61
N THR A 88 -5.85 12.07 16.76
CA THR A 88 -5.08 12.92 17.70
C THR A 88 -4.33 12.15 18.79
N ASP A 89 -4.43 10.82 18.80
CA ASP A 89 -3.85 9.98 19.84
C ASP A 89 -2.38 9.65 19.58
N HIS A 90 -1.51 10.23 20.39
CA HIS A 90 -0.05 10.06 20.33
C HIS A 90 0.44 8.73 20.94
N THR A 91 -0.44 7.97 21.61
CA THR A 91 -0.10 6.70 22.26
C THR A 91 -0.22 5.51 21.31
N MET A 92 -0.82 5.71 20.14
CA MET A 92 -1.07 4.66 19.17
C MET A 92 0.21 4.14 18.52
N ASN A 93 0.23 2.83 18.24
CA ASN A 93 1.30 2.25 17.44
C ASN A 93 1.28 2.81 16.02
N PHE A 94 2.47 2.99 15.43
CA PHE A 94 2.68 3.49 14.07
C PHE A 94 1.72 2.87 13.03
N PHE A 95 1.64 1.53 12.94
CA PHE A 95 0.81 0.88 11.92
C PHE A 95 -0.69 1.15 12.12
N TYR A 96 -1.14 1.23 13.36
CA TYR A 96 -2.55 1.54 13.65
C TYR A 96 -2.86 2.99 13.27
N ALA A 97 -2.00 3.93 13.66
CA ALA A 97 -2.15 5.35 13.33
C ALA A 97 -2.20 5.56 11.80
N ILE A 98 -1.27 4.98 11.04
CA ILE A 98 -1.29 5.12 9.57
C ILE A 98 -2.55 4.50 8.96
N ASN A 99 -2.99 3.32 9.42
CA ASN A 99 -4.24 2.72 8.91
C ASN A 99 -5.47 3.58 9.23
N CYS A 100 -5.55 4.17 10.42
CA CYS A 100 -6.60 5.09 10.81
C CYS A 100 -6.65 6.31 9.86
N HIS A 101 -5.50 6.93 9.60
CA HIS A 101 -5.41 8.05 8.66
C HIS A 101 -5.77 7.66 7.22
N MET A 102 -5.27 6.51 6.73
CA MET A 102 -5.62 6.00 5.39
C MET A 102 -7.13 5.79 5.24
N HIS A 103 -7.76 5.16 6.24
CA HIS A 103 -9.21 4.94 6.24
C HIS A 103 -10.01 6.25 6.09
N PHE A 104 -9.64 7.29 6.84
CA PHE A 104 -10.33 8.57 6.78
C PHE A 104 -9.97 9.41 5.53
N CYS A 105 -8.77 9.22 4.96
CA CYS A 105 -8.43 9.78 3.65
C CYS A 105 -9.26 9.16 2.52
N GLU A 106 -9.44 7.83 2.52
CA GLU A 106 -10.29 7.13 1.54
C GLU A 106 -11.76 7.56 1.63
N ALA A 107 -12.24 7.76 2.86
CA ALA A 107 -13.57 8.28 3.12
C ALA A 107 -13.72 9.79 2.83
N ASN A 108 -12.66 10.46 2.35
CA ASN A 108 -12.62 11.91 2.09
C ASN A 108 -13.04 12.76 3.29
N LYS A 109 -12.71 12.34 4.52
CA LYS A 109 -12.97 13.12 5.73
C LYS A 109 -11.77 13.96 6.16
N ILE A 110 -10.57 13.49 5.82
CA ILE A 110 -9.32 14.21 6.06
C ILE A 110 -8.42 14.12 4.83
N CYS A 111 -7.44 15.00 4.74
CA CYS A 111 -6.22 14.74 3.99
C CYS A 111 -5.04 14.67 4.98
N SER A 112 -4.12 13.73 4.77
CA SER A 112 -3.06 13.45 5.73
C SER A 112 -1.68 13.37 5.09
N ILE A 113 -0.71 13.99 5.76
CA ILE A 113 0.70 13.97 5.37
C ILE A 113 1.51 13.42 6.54
N LEU A 114 2.40 12.47 6.25
CA LEU A 114 3.32 11.88 7.20
C LEU A 114 4.70 12.51 7.01
N PHE A 115 5.25 13.10 8.06
CA PHE A 115 6.65 13.45 8.14
C PHE A 115 7.44 12.36 8.85
N ILE A 116 8.55 11.92 8.26
CA ILE A 116 9.51 11.02 8.90
C ILE A 116 10.91 11.62 8.84
N ARG A 117 11.72 11.34 9.86
CA ARG A 117 13.16 11.61 9.93
C ARG A 117 13.86 10.42 10.55
N TYR A 118 14.92 9.91 9.92
CA TYR A 118 15.65 8.74 10.41
C TYR A 118 17.11 8.76 9.93
N VAL A 119 17.94 7.94 10.55
CA VAL A 119 19.31 7.67 10.09
C VAL A 119 19.28 6.42 9.21
N ASN A 120 19.73 6.55 7.96
CA ASN A 120 19.80 5.41 7.05
C ASN A 120 21.01 4.51 7.37
N LYS A 121 21.14 3.40 6.64
CA LYS A 121 22.26 2.46 6.81
C LYS A 121 23.64 3.08 6.57
N ASN A 122 23.71 4.18 5.81
CA ASN A 122 24.95 4.90 5.50
C ASN A 122 25.24 6.01 6.53
N GLN A 123 24.58 5.99 7.69
CA GLN A 123 24.71 7.03 8.73
C GLN A 123 24.34 8.44 8.24
N SER A 124 23.60 8.53 7.13
CA SER A 124 23.06 9.79 6.64
C SER A 124 21.66 9.98 7.20
N GLU A 125 21.42 11.13 7.76
CA GLU A 125 20.10 11.51 8.22
C GLU A 125 19.24 11.93 7.02
N ILE A 126 18.03 11.40 6.96
CA ILE A 126 17.07 11.64 5.88
C ILE A 126 15.75 12.05 6.50
N SER A 127 15.09 13.03 5.88
CA SER A 127 13.71 13.39 6.19
C SER A 127 12.84 13.41 4.95
N SER A 128 11.55 13.13 5.12
CA SER A 128 10.58 13.17 4.03
C SER A 128 9.16 13.53 4.50
N TYR A 129 8.42 14.22 3.63
CA TYR A 129 6.97 14.40 3.72
C TYR A 129 6.28 13.47 2.72
N ILE A 130 5.42 12.60 3.21
CA ILE A 130 4.81 11.51 2.46
C ILE A 130 3.29 11.68 2.45
N ASP A 131 2.68 11.59 1.28
CA ASP A 131 1.24 11.45 1.14
C ASP A 131 0.79 10.08 1.66
N VAL A 132 -0.02 10.09 2.72
CA VAL A 132 -0.52 8.87 3.36
C VAL A 132 -1.48 8.11 2.45
N ASN A 133 -2.23 8.80 1.58
CA ASN A 133 -3.25 8.20 0.72
C ASN A 133 -2.70 7.77 -0.64
N THR A 134 -1.62 6.98 -0.62
CA THR A 134 -0.99 6.43 -1.83
C THR A 134 -0.96 4.91 -1.80
N GLU A 135 -1.01 4.29 -2.98
CA GLU A 135 -0.97 2.83 -3.12
C GLU A 135 0.32 2.24 -2.54
N ARG A 136 1.45 2.95 -2.70
CA ARG A 136 2.74 2.56 -2.12
C ARG A 136 2.70 2.48 -0.60
N VAL A 137 2.05 3.44 0.06
CA VAL A 137 1.88 3.44 1.53
C VAL A 137 0.99 2.27 1.94
N ARG A 138 -0.19 2.12 1.30
CA ARG A 138 -1.13 1.01 1.55
C ARG A 138 -0.45 -0.35 1.50
N GLN A 139 0.31 -0.63 0.44
CA GLN A 139 0.99 -1.91 0.27
C GLN A 139 2.05 -2.18 1.35
N LYS A 140 2.77 -1.15 1.81
CA LYS A 140 3.75 -1.30 2.89
C LYS A 140 3.06 -1.55 4.23
N ILE A 141 2.03 -0.78 4.56
CA ILE A 141 1.33 -0.89 5.85
C ILE A 141 0.55 -2.20 5.97
N ASN A 142 -0.11 -2.66 4.90
CA ASN A 142 -0.78 -3.97 4.86
C ASN A 142 0.20 -5.14 5.13
N LYS A 143 1.46 -4.97 4.74
CA LYS A 143 2.54 -5.94 5.00
C LYS A 143 3.27 -5.70 6.33
N LYS A 144 2.77 -4.78 7.17
CA LYS A 144 3.40 -4.31 8.42
C LYS A 144 4.87 -3.91 8.22
N ARG A 145 5.16 -3.18 7.15
CA ARG A 145 6.50 -2.67 6.82
C ARG A 145 6.58 -1.18 7.06
N TYR A 146 7.69 -0.74 7.66
CA TYR A 146 7.98 0.68 7.88
C TYR A 146 8.13 1.44 6.56
N LEU A 147 7.75 2.71 6.62
CA LEU A 147 7.91 3.66 5.53
C LEU A 147 9.32 4.27 5.60
N TYR A 148 9.92 4.50 4.45
CA TYR A 148 11.22 5.16 4.32
C TYR A 148 11.10 6.15 3.18
N ALA A 149 11.91 7.20 3.25
CA ALA A 149 11.87 8.28 2.30
C ALA A 149 12.19 7.78 0.88
N SER A 150 11.41 8.24 -0.09
CA SER A 150 11.70 8.15 -1.52
C SER A 150 11.93 9.55 -2.09
N ARG A 151 12.64 9.62 -3.22
CA ARG A 151 12.78 10.88 -3.97
C ARG A 151 11.49 11.32 -4.65
N ASP A 152 10.50 10.43 -4.77
CA ASP A 152 9.17 10.69 -5.33
C ASP A 152 8.15 11.11 -4.26
N ASP A 153 8.61 11.34 -3.03
CA ASP A 153 7.76 11.84 -1.95
C ASP A 153 7.43 13.33 -2.17
N LEU A 154 6.46 13.87 -1.41
CA LEU A 154 6.06 15.27 -1.55
C LEU A 154 7.23 16.23 -1.33
N ALA A 155 8.08 15.90 -0.36
CA ALA A 155 9.37 16.54 -0.19
C ALA A 155 10.36 15.56 0.41
N TYR A 156 11.56 15.50 -0.15
CA TYR A 156 12.68 14.69 0.31
C TYR A 156 13.84 15.60 0.68
N PHE A 157 14.54 15.27 1.77
CA PHE A 157 15.78 15.94 2.13
C PHE A 157 16.80 14.97 2.71
N ASN A 158 18.02 15.06 2.19
CA ASN A 158 19.19 14.37 2.73
C ASN A 158 20.10 15.40 3.42
N TRP A 159 20.21 15.27 4.74
CA TRP A 159 20.93 16.21 5.58
C TRP A 159 22.45 16.13 5.42
N HIS A 160 22.97 15.01 4.91
CA HIS A 160 24.41 14.82 4.73
C HIS A 160 24.96 15.64 3.57
N ASN A 161 24.24 15.68 2.45
CA ASN A 161 24.68 16.35 1.22
C ASN A 161 23.80 17.55 0.82
N ASN A 162 22.82 17.92 1.66
CA ASN A 162 21.84 18.97 1.43
C ASN A 162 21.00 18.81 0.15
N TYR A 163 20.92 17.59 -0.39
CA TYR A 163 20.07 17.33 -1.55
C TYR A 163 18.60 17.36 -1.13
N SER A 164 17.80 18.17 -1.83
CA SER A 164 16.34 18.23 -1.70
C SER A 164 15.66 18.04 -3.04
N CYS A 165 14.43 17.55 -3.01
CA CYS A 165 13.49 17.63 -4.11
C CYS A 165 12.06 17.68 -3.57
N THR A 166 11.14 18.24 -4.35
CA THR A 166 9.71 18.30 -4.05
C THR A 166 8.92 17.80 -5.24
N ASN A 167 7.84 17.06 -5.00
CA ASN A 167 7.02 16.49 -6.07
C ASN A 167 5.54 16.59 -5.73
N ASP A 168 4.70 16.59 -6.76
CA ASP A 168 3.26 16.45 -6.59
C ASP A 168 2.89 14.97 -6.39
N SER A 169 1.75 14.73 -5.73
CA SER A 169 1.05 13.44 -5.72
C SER A 169 -0.35 13.59 -6.30
N ASP A 170 -1.07 12.48 -6.45
CA ASP A 170 -2.46 12.50 -6.90
C ASP A 170 -3.38 13.34 -5.97
N ASN A 171 -3.02 13.45 -4.68
CA ASN A 171 -3.82 14.17 -3.68
C ASN A 171 -3.28 15.56 -3.33
N PHE A 172 -1.99 15.83 -3.60
CA PHE A 172 -1.34 17.08 -3.19
C PHE A 172 -0.52 17.68 -4.32
N GLN A 173 -0.66 18.99 -4.49
CA GLN A 173 0.26 19.81 -5.27
C GLN A 173 1.18 20.57 -4.31
N MET A 174 2.47 20.44 -4.55
CA MET A 174 3.53 21.11 -3.80
C MET A 174 3.81 22.48 -4.37
N VAL A 175 3.87 23.47 -3.50
CA VAL A 175 4.20 24.85 -3.85
C VAL A 175 5.30 25.33 -2.93
N VAL A 176 6.45 25.71 -3.49
CA VAL A 176 7.53 26.35 -2.73
C VAL A 176 7.34 27.86 -2.82
N ASN A 177 7.10 28.50 -1.69
CA ASN A 177 6.86 29.95 -1.61
C ASN A 177 7.95 30.64 -0.78
N LYS A 178 8.43 31.80 -1.25
CA LYS A 178 9.52 32.53 -0.58
C LYS A 178 9.19 32.97 0.86
N GLN A 179 7.92 33.24 1.16
CA GLN A 179 7.53 33.79 2.46
C GLN A 179 7.27 32.70 3.51
N VAL A 180 6.70 31.57 3.09
CA VAL A 180 6.23 30.51 4.00
C VAL A 180 6.95 29.17 3.85
N GLY A 181 7.83 29.03 2.85
CA GLY A 181 8.50 27.78 2.55
C GLY A 181 7.58 26.81 1.82
N LEU A 182 7.39 25.61 2.39
CA LEU A 182 6.55 24.56 1.79
C LEU A 182 5.07 24.83 2.03
N LEU A 183 4.33 24.95 0.94
CA LEU A 183 2.89 25.09 0.90
C LEU A 183 2.27 23.86 0.24
N PHE A 184 1.24 23.31 0.87
CA PHE A 184 0.55 22.11 0.42
C PHE A 184 -0.82 22.50 -0.08
N LYS A 185 -1.14 22.12 -1.33
CA LYS A 185 -2.47 22.25 -1.89
C LYS A 185 -3.13 20.89 -1.97
N TYR A 186 -4.21 20.68 -1.25
CA TYR A 186 -5.03 19.47 -1.41
C TYR A 186 -5.89 19.59 -2.66
N THR A 187 -5.69 18.69 -3.63
CA THR A 187 -6.24 18.80 -4.98
C THR A 187 -7.76 18.68 -5.01
N ARG A 188 -8.37 17.76 -4.24
CA ARG A 188 -9.82 17.54 -4.28
C ARG A 188 -10.63 18.69 -3.67
N GLY A 189 -10.06 19.37 -2.67
CA GLY A 189 -10.72 20.46 -1.94
C GLY A 189 -10.26 21.86 -2.36
N GLU A 190 -9.24 21.97 -3.22
CA GLU A 190 -8.56 23.24 -3.56
C GLU A 190 -8.13 24.05 -2.32
N LYS A 191 -7.82 23.34 -1.22
CA LYS A 191 -7.43 23.92 0.08
C LYS A 191 -5.92 24.04 0.15
N TYR A 192 -5.42 25.22 0.54
CA TYR A 192 -3.99 25.48 0.76
C TYR A 192 -3.68 25.53 2.24
N PHE A 193 -2.63 24.85 2.70
CA PHE A 193 -2.25 24.87 4.11
C PHE A 193 -0.75 24.69 4.32
N ILE A 194 -0.28 25.10 5.48
CA ILE A 194 1.09 24.92 5.96
C ILE A 194 1.07 24.00 7.18
N LEU A 195 2.10 23.16 7.32
CA LEU A 195 2.13 22.14 8.38
C LEU A 195 2.49 22.69 9.76
N ASN A 196 3.18 23.84 9.80
CA ASN A 196 3.53 24.54 11.03
C ASN A 196 3.05 26.00 10.93
N PRO A 197 1.78 26.29 11.27
CA PRO A 197 1.26 27.65 11.22
C PRO A 197 1.86 28.49 12.35
N THR A 198 3.01 29.13 12.10
CA THR A 198 3.57 30.15 13.00
C THR A 198 2.85 31.50 12.89
N ARG A 199 2.02 31.70 11.86
CA ARG A 199 1.29 32.94 11.61
C ARG A 199 -0.18 32.64 11.34
N ARG A 200 -1.08 33.19 12.15
CA ARG A 200 -2.52 33.17 11.90
C ARG A 200 -2.84 34.13 10.75
N GLU A 201 -3.69 33.71 9.82
CA GLU A 201 -4.25 34.53 8.75
C GLU A 201 -3.24 35.25 7.84
N THR A 202 -2.37 34.50 7.16
CA THR A 202 -1.51 35.08 6.12
C THR A 202 -2.14 34.88 4.74
N LYS A 203 -2.50 35.98 4.07
CA LYS A 203 -2.82 35.93 2.63
C LYS A 203 -1.51 35.80 1.85
N ILE A 204 -1.38 34.76 1.04
CA ILE A 204 -0.17 34.50 0.26
C ILE A 204 -0.42 34.87 -1.20
N ARG A 205 0.58 35.50 -1.81
CA ARG A 205 0.65 35.70 -3.26
C ARG A 205 1.31 34.50 -3.90
N LEU A 206 0.63 33.86 -4.86
CA LEU A 206 1.20 32.76 -5.64
C LEU A 206 2.31 33.21 -6.60
N SER A 207 2.39 34.51 -6.92
CA SER A 207 3.50 35.07 -7.71
C SER A 207 4.86 34.94 -7.02
N ASP A 208 4.89 34.76 -5.69
CA ASP A 208 6.12 34.63 -4.90
C ASP A 208 6.68 33.21 -4.88
N ASN A 209 6.09 32.29 -5.66
CA ASN A 209 6.54 30.91 -5.73
C ASN A 209 7.92 30.80 -6.38
N ILE A 210 8.75 29.92 -5.84
CA ILE A 210 10.07 29.60 -6.39
C ILE A 210 9.84 28.53 -7.46
N SER A 211 9.80 28.91 -8.72
CA SER A 211 9.82 27.95 -9.83
C SER A 211 11.20 27.30 -9.92
N GLU A 212 11.26 25.97 -9.90
CA GLU A 212 12.46 25.26 -10.34
C GLU A 212 12.64 25.46 -11.86
N GLY A 213 13.50 26.40 -12.24
CA GLY A 213 14.35 26.24 -13.44
C GLY A 213 13.73 26.17 -14.84
N HIS A 214 12.49 26.60 -15.11
CA HIS A 214 12.04 26.86 -16.47
C HIS A 214 11.49 28.28 -16.65
N ALA A 215 12.23 29.04 -17.45
CA ALA A 215 11.95 30.34 -18.07
C ALA A 215 10.82 31.19 -17.45
N SER A 216 11.22 32.32 -16.86
CA SER A 216 10.35 33.46 -16.61
C SER A 216 9.74 33.96 -17.92
N GLY A 217 8.55 33.45 -18.27
CA GLY A 217 7.61 34.16 -19.10
C GLY A 217 7.10 35.36 -18.31
N GLY A 218 7.42 36.57 -18.76
CA GLY A 218 6.97 37.80 -18.12
C GLY A 218 5.46 37.82 -17.96
N LEU A 219 4.99 38.22 -16.77
CA LEU A 219 3.57 38.46 -16.54
C LEU A 219 3.08 39.51 -17.55
N SER A 220 2.03 39.15 -18.29
CA SER A 220 1.23 40.08 -19.06
C SER A 220 0.55 41.08 -18.09
N PRO A 221 0.47 42.37 -18.42
CA PRO A 221 -0.17 43.36 -17.58
C PRO A 221 -1.69 43.18 -17.70
N GLY A 222 -2.30 42.40 -16.81
CA GLY A 222 -3.74 42.18 -16.80
C GLY A 222 -4.24 41.01 -15.95
N GLU A 223 -3.38 40.10 -15.47
CA GLU A 223 -3.81 39.03 -14.56
C GLU A 223 -3.88 39.56 -13.12
N GLU A 224 -5.09 39.62 -12.55
CA GLU A 224 -5.28 39.93 -11.13
C GLU A 224 -4.43 38.99 -10.27
N GLU A 225 -3.60 39.55 -9.37
CA GLU A 225 -2.76 38.76 -8.47
C GLU A 225 -3.63 37.79 -7.64
N LYS A 226 -3.50 36.49 -7.91
CA LYS A 226 -4.28 35.46 -7.24
C LYS A 226 -3.81 35.30 -5.80
N MET A 227 -4.53 35.95 -4.89
CA MET A 227 -4.37 35.81 -3.44
C MET A 227 -5.03 34.51 -2.97
N ILE A 228 -4.29 33.70 -2.21
CA ILE A 228 -4.82 32.49 -1.58
C ILE A 228 -4.95 32.68 -0.07
N SER A 229 -6.02 32.10 0.50
CA SER A 229 -6.21 31.96 1.94
C SER A 229 -5.68 30.62 2.41
N LEU A 230 -4.84 30.63 3.44
CA LEU A 230 -4.42 29.40 4.12
C LEU A 230 -5.55 28.86 5.00
N CYS A 231 -5.79 27.57 4.91
CA CYS A 231 -6.60 26.85 5.86
C CYS A 231 -5.82 26.69 7.18
N ASP A 232 -6.48 27.09 8.26
CA ASP A 232 -6.04 26.78 9.62
C ASP A 232 -6.60 25.43 10.07
N GLY A 233 -6.12 24.93 11.21
CA GLY A 233 -6.65 23.72 11.84
C GLY A 233 -6.02 22.41 11.37
N VAL A 234 -4.77 22.45 10.88
CA VAL A 234 -3.97 21.24 10.67
C VAL A 234 -3.64 20.64 12.03
N GLU A 235 -4.19 19.46 12.32
CA GLU A 235 -3.89 18.67 13.51
C GLU A 235 -2.50 18.05 13.35
N ARG A 236 -1.62 18.20 14.35
CA ARG A 236 -0.27 17.65 14.37
C ARG A 236 -0.14 16.63 15.50
N VAL A 237 0.31 15.43 15.17
CA VAL A 237 0.49 14.32 16.12
C VAL A 237 1.83 13.68 15.93
N GLU A 238 2.61 13.60 17.01
CA GLU A 238 3.93 13.00 17.00
C GLU A 238 3.85 11.57 17.53
N LEU A 239 4.21 10.62 16.67
CA LEU A 239 4.23 9.19 16.99
C LEU A 239 5.61 8.81 17.51
N ARG A 240 5.65 8.13 18.66
CA ARG A 240 6.89 7.60 19.22
C ARG A 240 7.15 6.22 18.65
N ASP A 241 8.19 6.09 17.82
CA ASP A 241 8.61 4.82 17.25
C ASP A 241 10.15 4.76 17.15
N ALA A 242 10.74 3.63 17.54
CA ALA A 242 12.20 3.48 17.60
C ALA A 242 12.89 3.52 16.23
N ASN A 243 12.15 3.33 15.13
CA ASN A 243 12.73 3.34 13.78
C ASN A 243 12.96 4.76 13.23
N TYR A 244 12.35 5.77 13.86
CA TYR A 244 12.40 7.15 13.39
C TYR A 244 12.97 8.05 14.49
N LEU A 245 13.85 8.98 14.11
CA LEU A 245 14.23 10.09 14.97
C LEU A 245 13.04 11.03 15.22
N GLN A 246 12.18 11.18 14.21
CA GLN A 246 10.93 11.91 14.31
C GLN A 246 9.90 11.32 13.35
N CYS A 247 8.67 11.15 13.82
CA CYS A 247 7.55 10.65 13.04
C CYS A 247 6.31 11.48 13.42
N VAL A 248 5.80 12.27 12.48
CA VAL A 248 4.72 13.22 12.74
C VAL A 248 3.65 13.08 11.68
N LEU A 249 2.41 12.85 12.10
CA LEU A 249 1.25 12.92 11.24
C LEU A 249 0.64 14.32 11.30
N TYR A 250 0.31 14.82 10.12
CA TYR A 250 -0.47 16.03 9.95
C TYR A 250 -1.78 15.65 9.28
N ALA A 251 -2.90 16.09 9.85
CA ALA A 251 -4.22 15.87 9.29
C ALA A 251 -4.99 17.19 9.19
N LEU A 252 -5.59 17.44 8.03
CA LEU A 252 -6.54 18.53 7.84
C LEU A 252 -7.91 17.91 7.55
N ARG A 253 -8.94 18.35 8.26
CA ARG A 253 -10.32 17.94 8.00
C ARG A 253 -10.81 18.60 6.71
N VAL A 254 -11.32 17.78 5.77
CA VAL A 254 -11.71 18.24 4.43
C VAL A 254 -13.20 18.31 4.24
#